data_AF-A0A7C1IXV0-F1
#
_entry.id   AF-A0A7C1IXV0-F1
#
_cell.length_a   1.000
_cell.length_b   1.000
_cell.length_c   1.000
_cell.angle_alpha   90.00
_cell.angle_beta   90.00
_cell.angle_gamma   90.00
#
_symmetry.space_group_name_H-M   'P 1'
#
loop_
_entity.id
_entity.type
_entity.pdbx_description
1 polymer ?
#
loop_
_entity_poly.entity_id
_entity_poly.type
_entity_poly.pdbx_seq_one_letter_code
_entity_poly.pdbx_strand_id
1 'polypeptide(L)'
;MAAVALAEEAPAAAAAATAASDFKMWIPLAAGFGLAISAGLGALSQAKGLSTALDGIARNPAASGKIVTPMIIGLAMIESLVIYSLVISLMLVLKLG
;
A
#
# COMPACT_ATOMS: atom_id res chain seq x y z
N MET A 1 13.69 34.23 54.63
CA MET A 1 13.85 34.73 53.25
C MET A 1 14.10 33.51 52.38
N ALA A 2 13.01 32.90 51.94
CA ALA A 2 12.58 32.84 50.53
C ALA A 2 13.41 31.79 49.75
N ALA A 3 12.96 30.53 49.71
CA ALA A 3 11.99 30.03 48.74
C ALA A 3 12.52 30.01 47.30
N VAL A 4 13.05 28.87 46.88
CA VAL A 4 12.87 28.23 45.56
C VAL A 4 13.15 26.73 45.81
N ALA A 5 12.21 25.93 46.33
CA ALA A 5 11.06 25.36 45.64
C ALA A 5 11.45 24.51 44.41
N LEU A 6 11.54 23.21 44.64
CA LEU A 6 11.08 22.11 43.80
C LEU A 6 10.62 22.51 42.38
N ALA A 7 11.40 22.16 41.36
CA ALA A 7 10.93 22.11 39.98
C ALA A 7 11.58 20.92 39.27
N GLU A 8 10.91 19.78 39.46
CA GLU A 8 10.60 18.82 38.38
C GLU A 8 11.79 18.22 37.61
N GLU A 9 12.37 17.15 38.17
CA GLU A 9 12.84 16.04 37.33
C GLU A 9 11.64 15.45 36.56
N ALA A 10 11.41 15.93 35.33
CA ALA A 10 10.89 15.25 34.14
C ALA A 10 10.19 16.27 33.22
N PRO A 11 10.56 16.35 31.92
CA PRO A 11 9.66 15.76 30.93
C PRO A 11 10.40 15.25 29.68
N ALA A 12 11.49 14.48 29.83
CA ALA A 12 12.06 13.76 28.66
C ALA A 12 11.12 12.65 28.16
N ALA A 13 10.37 12.03 29.07
CA ALA A 13 9.41 10.95 28.75
C ALA A 13 8.12 11.48 28.07
N ALA A 14 7.67 12.68 28.40
CA ALA A 14 6.46 13.28 27.81
C ALA A 14 6.67 13.76 26.36
N ALA A 15 7.85 14.33 26.05
CA ALA A 15 8.19 14.75 24.69
C ALA A 15 8.40 13.56 23.72
N ALA A 16 8.90 12.43 24.22
CA ALA A 16 9.00 11.19 23.45
C ALA A 16 7.62 10.55 23.19
N ALA A 17 6.70 10.65 24.15
CA ALA A 17 5.34 10.14 24.03
C ALA A 17 4.51 10.91 22.98
N THR A 18 4.69 12.24 22.86
CA THR A 18 4.01 13.07 21.85
C THR A 18 4.50 12.79 20.43
N ALA A 19 5.82 12.63 20.23
CA ALA A 19 6.37 12.27 18.91
C ALA A 19 5.92 10.87 18.45
N ALA A 20 5.79 9.92 19.38
CA ALA A 20 5.29 8.58 19.10
C ALA A 20 3.78 8.57 18.78
N SER A 21 2.97 9.41 19.45
CA SER A 21 1.54 9.56 19.13
C SER A 21 1.32 10.25 17.78
N ASP A 22 2.18 11.20 17.42
CA ASP A 22 2.12 11.87 16.12
C ASP A 22 2.36 10.85 14.99
N PHE A 23 3.41 10.03 15.09
CA PHE A 23 3.72 9.01 14.08
C PHE A 23 2.58 7.99 13.90
N LYS A 24 1.94 7.56 15.00
CA LYS A 24 0.81 6.61 14.99
C LYS A 24 -0.37 7.10 14.16
N MET A 25 -0.63 8.41 14.15
CA MET A 25 -1.71 9.03 13.39
C MET A 25 -1.51 8.95 11.87
N TRP A 26 -0.26 9.00 11.41
CA TRP A 26 0.08 8.97 9.98
C TRP A 26 0.06 7.56 9.38
N ILE A 27 0.21 6.52 10.20
CA ILE A 27 0.24 5.11 9.77
C ILE A 27 -0.98 4.73 8.90
N PRO A 28 -2.25 4.91 9.33
CA PRO A 28 -3.40 4.51 8.53
C PRO A 28 -3.51 5.31 7.22
N LEU A 29 -3.13 6.59 7.24
CA LEU A 29 -3.13 7.43 6.04
C LEU A 29 -2.08 6.94 5.03
N ALA A 30 -0.85 6.67 5.47
CA ALA A 30 0.21 6.15 4.63
C ALA A 30 -0.13 4.76 4.06
N ALA A 31 -0.67 3.87 4.89
CA ALA A 31 -1.09 2.53 4.48
C ALA A 31 -2.23 2.57 3.46
N GLY A 32 -3.27 3.38 3.70
CA GLY A 32 -4.41 3.53 2.80
C GLY A 32 -4.02 4.20 1.48
N PHE A 33 -3.23 5.28 1.55
CA PHE A 33 -2.82 6.04 0.37
C PHE A 33 -1.88 5.25 -0.54
N GLY A 34 -0.87 4.58 0.04
CA GLY A 34 0.05 3.73 -0.72
C GLY A 34 -0.68 2.59 -1.44
N LEU A 35 -1.60 1.92 -0.74
CA LEU A 35 -2.42 0.85 -1.32
C LEU A 35 -3.36 1.38 -2.40
N ALA A 36 -4.01 2.53 -2.19
CA ALA A 36 -4.92 3.12 -3.18
C ALA A 36 -4.20 3.47 -4.49
N ILE A 37 -2.98 4.03 -4.42
CA ILE A 37 -2.17 4.32 -5.61
C ILE A 37 -1.79 3.01 -6.31
N SER A 38 -1.27 2.03 -5.56
CA SER A 38 -0.86 0.75 -6.12
C SER A 38 -2.02 0.04 -6.83
N ALA A 39 -3.18 -0.03 -6.17
CA ALA A 39 -4.38 -0.66 -6.72
C ALA A 39 -4.91 0.12 -7.94
N GLY A 40 -4.91 1.45 -7.89
CA GLY A 40 -5.36 2.29 -9.01
C GLY A 40 -4.49 2.10 -10.25
N LEU A 41 -3.16 2.14 -10.10
CA LEU A 41 -2.23 1.91 -11.21
C LEU A 41 -2.27 0.46 -11.71
N GLY A 42 -2.40 -0.50 -10.79
CA GLY A 42 -2.62 -1.91 -11.10
C GLY A 42 -3.86 -2.10 -11.98
N ALA A 43 -5.00 -1.58 -11.56
CA ALA A 43 -6.26 -1.67 -12.30
C ALA A 43 -6.16 -1.06 -13.72
N LEU A 44 -5.52 0.10 -13.87
CA LEU A 44 -5.34 0.74 -15.18
C LEU A 44 -4.48 -0.11 -16.13
N SER A 45 -3.37 -0.66 -15.62
CA SER A 45 -2.48 -1.51 -16.42
C SER A 45 -3.13 -2.85 -16.79
N GLN A 46 -3.86 -3.48 -15.85
CA GLN A 46 -4.60 -4.71 -16.06
C GLN A 46 -5.73 -4.53 -17.07
N ALA A 47 -6.53 -3.45 -16.96
CA ALA A 47 -7.62 -3.16 -17.90
C ALA A 47 -7.09 -3.02 -19.33
N LYS A 48 -5.97 -2.31 -19.51
CA LYS A 48 -5.33 -2.16 -20.82
C LYS A 48 -4.81 -3.49 -21.37
N GLY A 49 -4.13 -4.29 -20.53
CA GLY A 49 -3.63 -5.62 -20.91
C GLY A 49 -4.77 -6.55 -21.33
N LEU A 50 -5.85 -6.58 -20.54
CA LEU A 50 -7.03 -7.39 -20.81
C LEU A 50 -7.74 -6.97 -22.10
N SER A 51 -7.99 -5.66 -22.30
CA SER A 51 -8.61 -5.16 -23.54
C SER A 51 -7.79 -5.54 -24.76
N THR A 52 -6.46 -5.40 -24.70
CA THR A 52 -5.57 -5.74 -25.81
C THR A 52 -5.62 -7.24 -26.13
N ALA A 53 -5.67 -8.10 -25.11
CA ALA A 53 -5.80 -9.53 -25.29
C ALA A 53 -7.15 -9.92 -25.92
N LEU A 54 -8.25 -9.31 -25.44
CA LEU A 54 -9.59 -9.56 -25.99
C LEU A 54 -9.72 -9.09 -27.45
N ASP A 55 -9.16 -7.94 -27.81
CA ASP A 55 -9.11 -7.46 -29.20
C ASP A 55 -8.31 -8.42 -30.09
N GLY A 56 -7.20 -8.96 -29.57
CA GLY A 56 -6.40 -9.99 -30.26
C GLY A 56 -7.21 -11.27 -30.52
N ILE A 57 -7.96 -11.73 -29.52
CA ILE A 57 -8.82 -12.91 -29.62
C ILE A 57 -9.98 -12.66 -30.60
N ALA A 58 -10.60 -11.49 -30.56
CA ALA A 58 -11.68 -11.13 -31.47
C ALA A 58 -11.24 -11.11 -32.93
N ARG A 59 -10.01 -10.65 -33.22
CA ARG A 59 -9.42 -10.65 -34.57
C ARG A 59 -8.99 -12.03 -35.04
N ASN A 60 -8.54 -12.90 -34.13
CA ASN A 60 -8.15 -14.27 -34.45
C ASN A 60 -8.55 -15.26 -33.34
N PRO A 61 -9.78 -15.80 -33.39
CA PRO A 61 -10.29 -16.70 -32.35
C PRO A 61 -9.45 -17.96 -32.15
N ALA A 62 -8.79 -18.46 -33.21
CA ALA A 62 -7.93 -19.64 -33.14
C ALA A 62 -6.65 -19.41 -32.30
N ALA A 63 -6.27 -18.14 -32.05
CA ALA A 63 -5.14 -17.79 -31.21
C ALA A 63 -5.48 -17.71 -29.71
N SER A 64 -6.76 -17.87 -29.32
CA SER A 64 -7.21 -17.69 -27.93
C SER A 64 -6.39 -18.48 -26.92
N GLY A 65 -6.17 -19.78 -27.16
CA GLY A 65 -5.37 -20.63 -26.27
C GLY A 65 -3.91 -20.18 -26.11
N LYS A 66 -3.35 -19.46 -27.09
CA LYS A 66 -1.99 -18.91 -27.05
C LYS A 66 -1.91 -17.55 -26.36
N ILE A 67 -3.03 -16.85 -26.21
CA ILE A 67 -3.13 -15.50 -25.61
C ILE A 67 -3.47 -15.60 -24.12
N VAL A 68 -4.43 -16.46 -23.74
CA VAL A 68 -4.99 -16.49 -22.38
C VAL A 68 -3.92 -16.82 -21.32
N THR A 69 -3.08 -17.82 -21.56
CA THR A 69 -2.03 -18.22 -20.61
C THR A 69 -1.02 -17.10 -20.32
N PRO A 70 -0.33 -16.52 -21.33
CA PRO A 70 0.60 -15.42 -21.07
C PRO A 70 -0.12 -14.16 -20.54
N MET A 71 -1.38 -13.91 -20.92
CA MET A 71 -2.19 -12.83 -20.37
C MET A 71 -2.37 -13.01 -18.85
N ILE A 72 -2.83 -14.18 -18.39
CA ILE A 72 -3.03 -14.44 -16.96
C ILE A 72 -1.71 -14.34 -16.18
N ILE A 73 -0.60 -14.86 -16.74
CA ILE A 73 0.72 -14.74 -16.12
C ILE A 73 1.11 -13.26 -15.99
N GLY A 74 0.95 -12.47 -17.04
CA GLY A 74 1.24 -11.03 -17.01
C GLY A 74 0.38 -10.28 -16.00
N LEU A 75 -0.92 -10.55 -15.95
CA LEU A 75 -1.85 -9.96 -14.98
C LEU A 75 -1.48 -10.35 -13.54
N ALA A 76 -1.10 -11.61 -13.30
CA ALA A 76 -0.66 -12.07 -11.99
C ALA A 76 0.65 -11.40 -11.54
N MET A 77 1.58 -11.13 -12.46
CA MET A 77 2.79 -10.37 -12.14
C MET A 77 2.48 -8.92 -11.75
N ILE A 78 1.54 -8.27 -12.43
CA ILE A 78 1.07 -6.94 -12.03
C ILE A 78 0.39 -7.00 -10.65
N GLU A 79 -0.48 -7.98 -10.44
CA GLU A 79 -1.19 -8.16 -9.18
C GLU A 79 -0.23 -8.42 -8.01
N SER A 80 0.89 -9.10 -8.24
CA SER A 80 1.91 -9.33 -7.20
C SER A 80 2.44 -8.02 -6.59
N LEU A 81 2.54 -6.95 -7.38
CA LEU A 81 2.96 -5.63 -6.91
C LEU A 81 1.90 -5.02 -5.98
N VAL A 82 0.62 -5.18 -6.34
CA VAL A 82 -0.51 -4.73 -5.52
C VAL A 82 -0.58 -5.52 -4.22
N ILE A 83 -0.36 -6.84 -4.27
CA ILE A 83 -0.31 -7.69 -3.08
C ILE A 83 0.87 -7.31 -2.18
N TYR A 84 2.04 -6.97 -2.72
CA TYR A 84 3.14 -6.46 -1.90
C TYR A 84 2.79 -5.14 -1.20
N SER A 85 2.13 -4.22 -1.89
CA SER A 85 1.60 -3.00 -1.27
C SER A 85 0.58 -3.31 -0.17
N LEU A 86 -0.36 -4.22 -0.42
CA LEU A 86 -1.35 -4.67 0.57
C LEU A 86 -0.69 -5.27 1.80
N VAL A 87 0.30 -6.15 1.62
CA VAL A 87 1.04 -6.79 2.72
C VAL A 87 1.74 -5.73 3.56
N ILE A 88 2.39 -4.74 2.95
CA ILE A 88 3.03 -3.64 3.67
C ILE A 88 1.99 -2.81 4.42
N SER A 89 0.86 -2.46 3.78
CA SER A 89 -0.22 -1.71 4.45
C SER A 89 -0.81 -2.47 5.63
N LEU A 90 -0.98 -3.79 5.51
CA LEU A 90 -1.43 -4.64 6.62
C LEU A 90 -0.39 -4.72 7.73
N MET A 91 0.91 -4.83 7.41
CA MET A 91 1.96 -4.78 8.43
C MET A 91 1.98 -3.43 9.15
N LEU A 92 1.85 -2.33 8.42
CA LEU A 92 1.78 -0.99 9.00
C LEU A 92 0.63 -0.86 9.99
N VAL A 93 -0.58 -1.31 9.63
CA VAL A 93 -1.76 -1.17 10.50
C VAL A 93 -1.81 -2.21 11.62
N LEU A 94 -1.51 -3.48 11.34
CA LEU A 94 -1.70 -4.58 12.30
C LEU A 94 -0.51 -4.78 13.24
N LYS A 95 0.70 -4.40 12.83
CA LYS A 95 1.94 -4.60 13.60
C LYS A 95 2.44 -3.31 14.23
N LEU A 96 2.29 -2.19 13.53
CA LEU A 96 2.85 -0.89 13.92
C LEU A 96 1.77 0.10 14.40
N GLY A 97 0.54 -0.02 13.87
CA GLY A 97 -0.67 0.70 14.23
C GLY A 97 -1.36 0.21 15.48
#